data_AF-A0A1M5UMX1-F1
#
_entry.id   AF-A0A1M5UMX1-F1
#
_cell.length_a   1.000
_cell.length_b   1.000
_cell.length_c   1.000
_cell.angle_alpha   90.00
_cell.angle_beta   90.00
_cell.angle_gamma   90.00
#
_symmetry.space_group_name_H-M   'P 1'
#
loop_
_entity.id
_entity.type
_entity.pdbx_description
1 polymer ?
#
loop_
_entity_poly.entity_id
_entity_poly.type
_entity_poly.pdbx_seq_one_letter_code
_entity_poly.pdbx_strand_id
1 'polypeptide(L)'
;MEAKIRAYVDELFAGTAPSRKSVELKEEMIQNLTEKYNDLISEGKTAEAAYNIAIAGIGDVSDLLKDLERSTVSPEMLTSVRQRSAMFTSIAVMLYIISVIPIIVLSVLFSGGWLPGLIVMFLLIAAATGLLIYNGMTKPKFVKQDTMVEEFKQWQTGSQEQKALRNAIHTALWTITIAIYFIVSFSTGAWHLSWIIFLVTVAIQAIINAAFAFKK
;
A
#
# COMPACT_ATOMS: atom_id res chain seq x y z
N MET A 1 -34.89 -12.14 10.87
CA MET A 1 -34.18 -13.40 10.53
C MET A 1 -32.80 -13.12 9.94
N GLU A 2 -32.63 -12.04 9.17
CA GLU A 2 -31.32 -11.55 8.70
C GLU A 2 -30.24 -11.46 9.80
N ALA A 3 -30.59 -10.95 10.99
CA ALA A 3 -29.68 -10.92 12.14
C ALA A 3 -29.19 -12.31 12.59
N LYS A 4 -29.99 -13.37 12.42
CA LYS A 4 -29.59 -14.75 12.75
C LYS A 4 -28.62 -15.31 11.71
N ILE A 5 -28.86 -15.04 10.42
CA ILE A 5 -27.94 -15.41 9.33
C ILE A 5 -26.59 -14.72 9.53
N ARG A 6 -26.60 -13.42 9.83
CA ARG A 6 -25.37 -12.66 10.12
C ARG A 6 -24.61 -13.24 11.32
N ALA A 7 -25.30 -13.55 12.42
CA ALA A 7 -24.68 -14.17 13.59
C ALA A 7 -24.04 -15.54 13.27
N TYR A 8 -24.69 -16.37 12.45
CA TYR A 8 -24.14 -17.66 12.03
C TYR A 8 -22.87 -17.50 11.18
N VAL A 9 -22.88 -16.59 10.20
CA VAL A 9 -21.68 -16.33 9.40
C VAL A 9 -20.58 -15.67 10.24
N ASP A 10 -20.94 -14.79 11.18
CA ASP A 10 -19.98 -14.21 12.12
C ASP A 10 -19.27 -15.31 12.94
N GLU A 11 -20.02 -16.33 13.39
CA GLU A 11 -19.49 -17.48 14.12
C GLU A 11 -18.57 -18.36 13.26
N LEU A 12 -18.95 -18.63 12.01
CA LEU A 12 -18.12 -19.37 11.06
C LEU A 12 -16.74 -18.71 10.85
N PHE A 13 -16.70 -17.38 10.85
CA PHE A 13 -15.48 -16.60 10.65
C PHE A 13 -14.79 -16.19 11.97
N ALA A 14 -15.27 -16.62 13.13
CA ALA A 14 -14.74 -16.18 14.43
C ALA A 14 -13.27 -16.56 14.66
N GLY A 15 -12.81 -17.66 14.06
CA GLY A 15 -11.40 -18.10 14.09
C GLY A 15 -10.50 -17.44 13.03
N THR A 16 -11.09 -16.77 12.04
CA THR A 16 -10.35 -16.26 10.88
C THR A 16 -9.93 -14.80 11.07
N ALA A 17 -8.67 -14.50 10.76
CA ALA A 17 -8.19 -13.13 10.84
C ALA A 17 -8.98 -12.18 9.89
N PRO A 18 -9.32 -10.97 10.35
CA PRO A 18 -9.96 -9.98 9.49
C PRO A 18 -8.99 -9.55 8.39
N SER A 19 -9.37 -9.80 7.15
CA SER A 19 -8.64 -9.48 5.94
C SER A 19 -9.64 -8.96 4.92
N ARG A 20 -9.21 -8.15 3.95
CA ARG A 20 -10.10 -7.69 2.88
C ARG A 20 -10.84 -8.85 2.22
N LYS A 21 -10.12 -9.93 1.87
CA LYS A 21 -10.71 -11.13 1.28
C LYS A 21 -11.69 -11.85 2.21
N SER A 22 -11.37 -11.98 3.51
CA SER A 22 -12.28 -12.65 4.46
C SER A 22 -13.53 -11.83 4.73
N VAL A 23 -13.44 -10.50 4.74
CA VAL A 23 -14.61 -9.61 4.84
C VAL A 23 -15.46 -9.67 3.56
N GLU A 24 -14.83 -9.57 2.39
CA GLU A 24 -15.55 -9.66 1.10
C GLU A 24 -16.30 -10.99 1.00
N LEU A 25 -15.64 -12.11 1.30
CA LEU A 25 -16.26 -13.43 1.29
C LEU A 25 -17.38 -13.54 2.34
N LYS A 26 -17.18 -12.94 3.52
CA LYS A 26 -18.18 -12.94 4.58
C LYS A 26 -19.45 -12.20 4.16
N GLU A 27 -19.32 -11.01 3.58
CA GLU A 27 -20.48 -10.24 3.09
C GLU A 27 -21.15 -10.93 1.89
N GLU A 28 -20.37 -11.51 0.97
CA GLU A 28 -20.90 -12.31 -0.14
C GLU A 28 -21.72 -13.52 0.36
N MET A 29 -21.22 -14.21 1.39
CA MET A 29 -21.91 -15.35 2.00
C MET A 29 -23.19 -14.92 2.73
N ILE A 30 -23.17 -13.81 3.46
CA ILE A 30 -24.37 -13.24 4.09
C ILE A 30 -25.41 -12.90 3.03
N GLN A 31 -25.00 -12.27 1.93
CA GLN A 31 -25.89 -11.92 0.83
C GLN A 31 -26.50 -13.16 0.19
N ASN A 32 -25.68 -14.13 -0.23
CA ASN A 32 -26.13 -15.36 -0.87
C ASN A 32 -27.08 -16.18 0.05
N LEU A 33 -26.79 -16.26 1.34
CA LEU A 33 -27.68 -16.92 2.31
C LEU A 33 -29.01 -16.20 2.49
N THR A 34 -28.97 -14.87 2.51
CA THR A 34 -30.16 -14.05 2.68
C THR A 34 -31.05 -14.12 1.45
N GLU A 35 -30.48 -14.08 0.25
CA GLU A 35 -31.19 -14.30 -1.02
C GLU A 35 -31.85 -15.68 -1.03
N LYS A 36 -31.09 -16.75 -0.76
CA LYS A 36 -31.64 -18.11 -0.73
C LYS A 36 -32.71 -18.31 0.34
N TYR A 37 -32.58 -17.67 1.50
CA TYR A 37 -33.62 -17.66 2.52
C TYR A 37 -34.90 -16.98 2.00
N ASN A 38 -34.78 -15.83 1.34
CA ASN A 38 -35.92 -15.08 0.81
C ASN A 38 -36.65 -15.84 -0.30
N ASP A 39 -35.92 -16.56 -1.15
CA ASP A 39 -36.51 -17.43 -2.19
C ASP A 39 -37.37 -18.54 -1.55
N LEU A 40 -36.85 -19.21 -0.52
CA LEU A 40 -37.57 -20.28 0.19
C LEU A 40 -38.81 -19.76 0.93
N ILE A 41 -38.76 -18.53 1.45
CA ILE A 41 -39.94 -17.86 2.00
C ILE A 41 -40.98 -17.60 0.91
N SER A 42 -40.54 -17.16 -0.27
CA SER A 42 -41.41 -16.88 -1.42
C SER A 42 -42.05 -18.15 -1.99
N GLU A 43 -41.38 -19.30 -1.88
CA GLU A 43 -41.91 -20.63 -2.17
C GLU A 43 -42.93 -21.14 -1.11
N GLY A 44 -43.18 -20.35 -0.05
CA GLY A 44 -44.15 -20.67 0.99
C GLY A 44 -43.60 -21.54 2.13
N LYS A 45 -42.27 -21.70 2.25
CA LYS A 45 -41.69 -22.39 3.42
C LYS A 45 -41.75 -21.50 4.66
N THR A 46 -41.79 -22.16 5.83
CA THR A 46 -41.72 -21.45 7.11
C THR A 46 -40.34 -20.84 7.32
N ALA A 47 -40.25 -19.75 8.09
CA ALA A 47 -38.99 -19.07 8.36
C ALA A 47 -37.92 -19.98 8.98
N GLU A 48 -38.30 -20.91 9.85
CA GLU A 48 -37.36 -21.85 10.44
C GLU A 48 -36.89 -22.93 9.44
N ALA A 49 -37.80 -23.43 8.61
CA ALA A 49 -37.44 -24.40 7.57
C ALA A 49 -36.54 -23.76 6.50
N ALA A 50 -36.87 -22.54 6.05
CA ALA A 50 -36.06 -21.79 5.10
C ALA A 50 -34.64 -21.53 5.64
N TYR A 51 -34.51 -21.14 6.90
CA TYR A 51 -33.22 -20.96 7.56
C TYR A 51 -32.39 -22.25 7.58
N ASN A 52 -32.97 -23.36 8.06
CA ASN A 52 -32.28 -24.64 8.15
C ASN A 52 -31.84 -25.18 6.77
N ILE A 53 -32.66 -24.98 5.73
CA ILE A 53 -32.31 -25.36 4.36
C ILE A 53 -31.19 -24.48 3.81
N ALA A 54 -31.23 -23.16 4.07
CA ALA A 54 -30.21 -22.22 3.61
C ALA A 54 -28.82 -22.54 4.20
N ILE A 55 -28.74 -22.77 5.53
CA ILE A 55 -27.46 -23.11 6.19
C ILE A 55 -26.95 -24.49 5.76
N ALA A 56 -27.84 -25.47 5.57
CA ALA A 56 -27.44 -26.81 5.12
C ALA A 56 -26.85 -26.80 3.69
N GLY A 57 -27.26 -25.82 2.86
CA GLY A 57 -26.77 -25.66 1.51
C GLY A 57 -25.34 -25.15 1.38
N ILE A 58 -24.75 -24.61 2.45
CA ILE A 58 -23.36 -24.13 2.46
C ILE A 58 -22.35 -25.28 2.52
N GLY A 59 -22.68 -26.36 3.24
CA GLY A 59 -21.76 -27.48 3.44
C GLY A 59 -20.55 -27.12 4.32
N ASP A 60 -19.39 -27.71 4.02
CA ASP A 60 -18.16 -27.52 4.78
C ASP A 60 -17.34 -26.33 4.26
N VAL A 61 -17.35 -25.22 5.02
CA VAL A 61 -16.59 -23.99 4.71
C VAL A 61 -15.18 -24.05 5.29
N SER A 62 -14.86 -25.06 6.09
CA SER A 62 -13.60 -25.14 6.82
C SER A 62 -12.40 -25.12 5.89
N ASP A 63 -12.50 -25.78 4.73
CA ASP A 63 -11.43 -25.79 3.72
C ASP A 63 -11.22 -24.41 3.06
N LEU A 64 -12.31 -23.67 2.77
CA LEU A 64 -12.24 -22.31 2.23
C LEU A 64 -11.61 -21.34 3.24
N LEU A 65 -11.99 -21.47 4.52
CA LEU A 65 -11.43 -20.67 5.61
C LEU A 65 -9.94 -21.01 5.85
N LYS A 66 -9.58 -22.28 5.73
CA LYS A 66 -8.19 -22.74 5.85
C LYS A 66 -7.30 -22.22 4.72
N ASP A 67 -7.81 -22.10 3.50
CA ASP A 67 -7.09 -21.47 2.39
C ASP A 67 -6.92 -19.95 2.60
N LEU A 68 -7.93 -19.28 3.17
CA LEU A 68 -7.82 -17.89 3.61
C LEU A 68 -6.72 -17.72 4.67
N GLU A 69 -6.67 -18.59 5.67
CA GLU A 69 -5.63 -18.58 6.70
C GLU A 69 -4.24 -18.92 6.14
N ARG A 70 -4.14 -19.88 5.22
CA ARG A 70 -2.87 -20.24 4.57
C ARG A 70 -2.32 -19.12 3.69
N SER A 71 -3.20 -18.27 3.18
CA SER A 71 -2.82 -17.05 2.46
C SER A 71 -2.33 -15.93 3.39
N THR A 72 -2.56 -16.03 4.70
CA THR A 72 -1.89 -15.17 5.68
C THR A 72 -0.43 -15.65 5.82
N VAL A 73 0.48 -14.83 5.33
CA VAL A 73 1.88 -15.20 5.17
C VAL A 73 2.50 -15.49 6.54
N SER A 74 3.03 -16.71 6.72
CA SER A 74 3.78 -17.09 7.92
C SER A 74 4.88 -16.04 8.22
N PRO A 75 5.04 -15.63 9.50
CA PRO A 75 6.10 -14.71 9.92
C PRO A 75 7.49 -15.10 9.43
N GLU A 76 7.77 -16.41 9.34
CA GLU A 76 9.05 -16.93 8.85
C GLU A 76 9.28 -16.64 7.35
N MET A 77 8.24 -16.77 6.51
CA MET A 77 8.33 -16.38 5.10
C MET A 77 8.51 -14.87 4.92
N LEU A 78 7.87 -14.05 5.76
CA LEU A 78 8.05 -12.59 5.71
C LEU A 78 9.48 -12.19 6.05
N THR A 79 10.09 -12.80 7.07
CA THR A 79 11.47 -12.49 7.46
C THR A 79 12.50 -12.90 6.40
N SER A 80 12.35 -14.07 5.79
CA SER A 80 13.28 -14.56 4.77
C SER A 80 13.23 -13.74 3.48
N VAL A 81 12.04 -13.34 3.02
CA VAL A 81 11.90 -12.44 1.87
C VAL A 81 12.45 -11.05 2.19
N ARG A 82 12.23 -10.54 3.40
CA ARG A 82 12.80 -9.26 3.84
C ARG A 82 14.33 -9.28 3.90
N GLN A 83 14.92 -10.36 4.40
CA GLN A 83 16.39 -10.53 4.44
C GLN A 83 17.01 -10.57 3.05
N ARG A 84 16.45 -11.38 2.14
CA ARG A 84 16.91 -11.43 0.74
C ARG A 84 16.82 -10.06 0.07
N SER A 85 15.70 -9.38 0.25
CA SER A 85 15.47 -8.02 -0.27
C SER A 85 16.47 -7.00 0.28
N ALA A 86 16.75 -7.04 1.58
CA ALA A 86 17.74 -6.16 2.21
C ALA A 86 19.16 -6.45 1.70
N MET A 87 19.51 -7.72 1.46
CA MET A 87 20.80 -8.11 0.90
C MET A 87 20.97 -7.55 -0.52
N PHE A 88 19.98 -7.71 -1.40
CA PHE A 88 20.03 -7.14 -2.75
C PHE A 88 20.13 -5.60 -2.75
N THR A 89 19.39 -4.93 -1.87
CA THR A 89 19.51 -3.47 -1.70
C THR A 89 20.91 -3.08 -1.23
N SER A 90 21.49 -3.81 -0.27
CA SER A 90 22.83 -3.54 0.24
C SER A 90 23.90 -3.75 -0.85
N ILE A 91 23.79 -4.82 -1.64
CA ILE A 91 24.70 -5.09 -2.77
C ILE A 91 24.62 -3.97 -3.81
N ALA A 92 23.42 -3.51 -4.16
CA ALA A 92 23.25 -2.41 -5.10
C ALA A 92 23.88 -1.11 -4.59
N VAL A 93 23.70 -0.78 -3.30
CA VAL A 93 24.31 0.40 -2.67
C VAL A 93 25.84 0.29 -2.69
N MET A 94 26.40 -0.89 -2.38
CA MET A 94 27.85 -1.10 -2.49
C MET A 94 28.36 -0.90 -3.92
N LEU A 95 27.63 -1.38 -4.93
CA LEU A 95 27.99 -1.19 -6.34
C LEU A 95 28.02 0.30 -6.72
N TYR A 96 27.08 1.12 -6.24
CA TYR A 96 27.11 2.57 -6.48
C TYR A 96 28.31 3.26 -5.84
N ILE A 97 28.70 2.84 -4.63
CA ILE A 97 29.89 3.40 -3.97
C ILE A 97 31.16 3.00 -4.73
N ILE A 98 31.24 1.74 -5.19
CA ILE A 98 32.38 1.20 -5.93
C ILE A 98 32.45 1.75 -7.36
N SER A 99 31.35 2.22 -7.96
CA SER A 99 31.35 2.68 -9.36
C SER A 99 32.26 3.87 -9.63
N VAL A 100 32.69 4.60 -8.60
CA VAL A 100 33.63 5.73 -8.73
C VAL A 100 35.08 5.26 -8.89
N ILE A 101 35.42 4.07 -8.36
CA ILE A 101 36.79 3.53 -8.36
C ILE A 101 37.33 3.32 -9.79
N PRO A 102 36.57 2.74 -10.75
CA PRO A 102 37.03 2.58 -12.12
C PRO A 102 37.46 3.88 -12.80
N ILE A 103 36.81 5.02 -12.53
CA ILE A 103 37.21 6.31 -13.12
C ILE A 103 38.63 6.67 -12.69
N ILE A 104 38.92 6.56 -11.40
CA ILE A 104 40.22 6.92 -10.84
C ILE A 104 41.29 5.94 -11.34
N VAL A 105 41.03 4.63 -11.24
CA VAL A 105 42.00 3.59 -11.60
C VAL A 105 42.31 3.59 -13.11
N LEU A 106 41.30 3.62 -13.98
CA LEU A 106 41.53 3.65 -15.44
C LEU A 106 42.15 4.97 -15.89
N SER A 107 41.83 6.09 -15.25
CA SER A 107 42.45 7.37 -15.62
C SER A 107 43.98 7.36 -15.39
N VAL A 108 44.44 6.70 -14.33
CA VAL A 108 45.88 6.56 -14.03
C VAL A 108 46.56 5.56 -14.96
N LEU A 109 45.89 4.43 -15.27
CA LEU A 109 46.44 3.38 -16.12
C LEU A 109 46.52 3.74 -17.61
N PHE A 110 45.56 4.52 -18.13
CA PHE A 110 45.45 4.87 -19.55
C PHE A 110 45.93 6.30 -19.85
N SER A 111 46.97 6.77 -19.15
CA SER A 111 47.63 8.06 -19.44
C SER A 111 46.67 9.27 -19.41
N GLY A 112 45.70 9.30 -18.49
CA GLY A 112 44.73 10.39 -18.36
C GLY A 112 43.42 10.21 -19.14
N GLY A 113 43.24 9.08 -19.84
CA GLY A 113 41.98 8.75 -20.51
C GLY A 113 40.84 8.46 -19.52
N TRP A 114 39.92 9.42 -19.35
CA TRP A 114 38.75 9.28 -18.46
C TRP A 114 37.58 8.51 -19.11
N LEU A 115 37.51 8.48 -20.46
CA LEU A 115 36.44 7.82 -21.21
C LEU A 115 36.24 6.35 -20.81
N PRO A 116 37.29 5.49 -20.77
CA PRO A 116 37.13 4.09 -20.42
C PRO A 116 36.56 3.89 -19.01
N GLY A 117 37.02 4.69 -18.04
CA GLY A 117 36.53 4.63 -16.66
C GLY A 117 35.07 5.06 -16.53
N LEU A 118 34.66 6.06 -17.31
CA LEU A 118 33.28 6.54 -17.35
C LEU A 118 32.31 5.48 -17.90
N ILE A 119 32.69 4.77 -18.96
CA ILE A 119 31.86 3.69 -19.53
C ILE A 119 31.64 2.59 -18.49
N VAL A 120 32.69 2.17 -17.79
CA VAL A 120 32.60 1.16 -16.74
C VAL A 120 31.74 1.64 -15.57
N MET A 121 31.86 2.91 -15.17
CA MET A 121 30.98 3.49 -14.14
C MET A 121 29.51 3.37 -14.53
N PHE A 122 29.14 3.77 -15.75
CA PHE A 122 27.75 3.69 -16.20
C PHE A 122 27.22 2.26 -16.27
N LEU A 123 28.06 1.29 -16.66
CA LEU A 123 27.68 -0.13 -16.64
C LEU A 123 27.40 -0.63 -15.22
N LEU A 124 28.24 -0.25 -14.24
CA LEU A 124 28.02 -0.61 -12.83
C LEU A 124 26.76 0.04 -12.25
N ILE A 125 26.50 1.30 -12.58
CA ILE A 125 25.27 2.02 -12.21
C ILE A 125 24.05 1.33 -12.82
N ALA A 126 24.11 0.94 -14.10
CA ALA A 126 23.03 0.24 -14.78
C ALA A 126 22.76 -1.12 -14.11
N ALA A 127 23.81 -1.89 -13.78
CA ALA A 127 23.69 -3.15 -13.06
C ALA A 127 23.08 -2.99 -11.66
N ALA A 128 23.53 -1.98 -10.90
CA ALA A 128 23.00 -1.67 -9.57
C ALA A 128 21.51 -1.29 -9.62
N THR A 129 21.15 -0.45 -10.58
CA THR A 129 19.77 0.00 -10.79
C THR A 129 18.88 -1.17 -11.22
N GLY A 130 19.35 -2.01 -12.15
CA GLY A 130 18.66 -3.24 -12.56
C GLY A 130 18.42 -4.18 -11.39
N LEU A 131 19.40 -4.34 -10.50
CA LEU A 131 19.26 -5.15 -9.28
C LEU A 131 18.20 -4.59 -8.32
N LEU A 132 18.14 -3.27 -8.16
CA LEU A 132 17.11 -2.62 -7.34
C LEU A 132 15.71 -2.75 -7.93
N ILE A 133 15.58 -2.58 -9.25
CA ILE A 133 14.31 -2.74 -9.94
C ILE A 133 13.84 -4.19 -9.83
N TYR A 134 14.71 -5.15 -10.10
CA TYR A 134 14.40 -6.57 -9.96
C TYR A 134 13.95 -6.92 -8.54
N ASN A 135 14.70 -6.46 -7.53
CA ASN A 135 14.34 -6.64 -6.12
C ASN A 135 13.01 -5.95 -5.79
N GLY A 136 12.75 -4.75 -6.33
CA GLY A 136 11.49 -4.04 -6.16
C GLY A 136 10.30 -4.78 -6.75
N MET A 137 10.45 -5.35 -7.94
CA MET A 137 9.40 -6.11 -8.63
C MET A 137 9.16 -7.50 -8.03
N THR A 138 10.18 -8.13 -7.45
CA THR A 138 10.09 -9.47 -6.85
C THR A 138 9.67 -9.44 -5.37
N LYS A 139 9.63 -8.27 -4.73
CA LYS A 139 9.04 -8.10 -3.40
C LYS A 139 7.54 -8.36 -3.48
N PRO A 140 7.02 -9.40 -2.82
CA PRO A 140 5.58 -9.54 -2.66
C PRO A 140 5.07 -8.31 -1.90
N LYS A 141 3.97 -7.72 -2.35
CA LYS A 141 3.26 -6.69 -1.59
C LYS A 141 2.63 -7.36 -0.37
N PHE A 142 3.42 -7.51 0.68
CA PHE A 142 2.94 -7.99 1.96
C PHE A 142 2.17 -6.85 2.61
N VAL A 143 0.85 -6.91 2.51
CA VAL A 143 0.00 -6.04 3.32
C VAL A 143 0.11 -6.57 4.74
N LYS A 144 0.77 -5.80 5.63
CA LYS A 144 0.84 -6.17 7.04
C LYS A 144 -0.58 -6.27 7.60
N GLN A 145 -0.79 -7.22 8.50
CA GLN A 145 -2.08 -7.41 9.16
C GLN A 145 -2.53 -6.14 9.91
N ASP A 146 -1.59 -5.40 10.52
CA ASP A 146 -1.86 -4.09 11.12
C ASP A 146 -2.35 -3.06 10.09
N THR A 147 -1.73 -3.01 8.91
CA THR A 147 -2.20 -2.14 7.83
C THR A 147 -3.55 -2.57 7.26
N MET A 148 -3.89 -3.87 7.32
CA MET A 148 -5.22 -4.36 6.90
C MET A 148 -6.31 -3.94 7.85
N VAL A 149 -6.08 -4.02 9.17
CA VAL A 149 -7.04 -3.53 10.17
C VAL A 149 -7.19 -2.01 10.06
N GLU A 150 -6.10 -1.30 9.79
CA GLU A 150 -6.10 0.15 9.61
C GLU A 150 -6.77 0.58 8.29
N GLU A 151 -6.51 -0.11 7.18
CA GLU A 151 -7.23 0.07 5.90
C GLU A 151 -8.71 -0.30 6.03
N PHE A 152 -9.03 -1.35 6.77
CA PHE A 152 -10.41 -1.77 7.02
C PHE A 152 -11.15 -0.74 7.88
N LYS A 153 -10.53 -0.25 8.97
CA LYS A 153 -11.07 0.89 9.73
C LYS A 153 -11.23 2.13 8.85
N GLN A 154 -10.27 2.41 7.97
CA GLN A 154 -10.34 3.54 7.02
C GLN A 154 -11.46 3.38 5.98
N TRP A 155 -11.69 2.16 5.50
CA TRP A 155 -12.78 1.82 4.58
C TRP A 155 -14.14 1.96 5.26
N GLN A 156 -14.29 1.40 6.47
CA GLN A 156 -15.54 1.44 7.23
C GLN A 156 -15.91 2.86 7.71
N THR A 157 -14.93 3.76 7.85
CA THR A 157 -15.14 5.15 8.30
C THR A 157 -15.32 6.18 7.19
N GLY A 158 -15.50 5.77 5.92
CA GLY A 158 -15.77 6.71 4.81
C GLY A 158 -14.64 7.72 4.54
N SER A 159 -13.43 7.49 5.09
CA SER A 159 -12.33 8.45 5.08
C SER A 159 -11.60 8.54 3.72
N GLN A 160 -11.94 7.71 2.74
CA GLN A 160 -11.30 7.72 1.42
C GLN A 160 -11.50 9.06 0.69
N GLU A 161 -12.72 9.63 0.73
CA GLU A 161 -13.00 10.92 0.11
C GLU A 161 -12.26 12.07 0.81
N GLN A 162 -12.22 12.08 2.15
CA GLN A 162 -11.49 13.10 2.90
C GLN A 162 -9.97 13.03 2.66
N LYS A 163 -9.42 11.81 2.51
CA LYS A 163 -8.00 11.59 2.20
C LYS A 163 -7.67 12.03 0.78
N ALA A 164 -8.52 11.72 -0.19
CA ALA A 164 -8.38 12.18 -1.57
C ALA A 164 -8.41 13.72 -1.66
N LEU A 165 -9.37 14.37 -0.97
CA LEU A 165 -9.48 15.82 -0.89
C LEU A 165 -8.22 16.44 -0.26
N ARG A 166 -7.75 15.90 0.87
CA ARG A 166 -6.53 16.38 1.53
C ARG A 166 -5.30 16.26 0.65
N ASN A 167 -5.14 15.14 -0.06
CA ASN A 167 -4.03 14.93 -0.99
C ASN A 167 -4.10 15.88 -2.20
N ALA A 168 -5.30 16.12 -2.74
CA ALA A 168 -5.49 17.06 -3.84
C ALA A 168 -5.11 18.50 -3.41
N ILE A 169 -5.56 18.94 -2.24
CA ILE A 169 -5.21 20.27 -1.68
C ILE A 169 -3.70 20.37 -1.45
N HIS A 170 -3.07 19.36 -0.85
CA HIS A 170 -1.61 19.33 -0.66
C HIS A 170 -0.86 19.46 -1.99
N THR A 171 -1.27 18.69 -3.00
CA THR A 171 -0.62 18.70 -4.33
C THR A 171 -0.78 20.05 -5.02
N ALA A 172 -1.98 20.64 -4.94
CA ALA A 172 -2.26 21.97 -5.48
C ALA A 172 -1.42 23.05 -4.79
N LEU A 173 -1.36 23.05 -3.45
CA LEU A 173 -0.56 24.00 -2.66
C LEU A 173 0.93 23.95 -3.02
N TRP A 174 1.53 22.77 -3.13
CA TRP A 174 2.93 22.63 -3.52
C TRP A 174 3.17 23.07 -4.96
N THR A 175 2.28 22.74 -5.89
CA THR A 175 2.40 23.15 -7.29
C THR A 175 2.34 24.67 -7.42
N ILE A 176 1.38 25.31 -6.73
CA ILE A 176 1.26 26.78 -6.67
C ILE A 176 2.48 27.40 -6.01
N THR A 177 2.97 26.81 -4.91
CA THR A 177 4.14 27.30 -4.18
C THR A 177 5.39 27.29 -5.06
N ILE A 178 5.63 26.20 -5.80
CA ILE A 178 6.77 26.09 -6.71
C ILE A 178 6.63 27.11 -7.85
N ALA A 179 5.43 27.27 -8.43
CA ALA A 179 5.18 28.26 -9.47
C ALA A 179 5.45 29.69 -8.97
N ILE A 180 4.93 30.05 -7.79
CA ILE A 180 5.16 31.36 -7.16
C ILE A 180 6.65 31.55 -6.84
N TYR A 181 7.30 30.54 -6.28
CA TYR A 181 8.73 30.56 -5.99
C TYR A 181 9.54 30.86 -7.26
N PHE A 182 9.27 30.16 -8.36
CA PHE A 182 9.98 30.42 -9.61
C PHE A 182 9.71 31.82 -10.16
N ILE A 183 8.45 32.28 -10.20
CA ILE A 183 8.10 33.62 -10.69
C ILE A 183 8.83 34.71 -9.87
N VAL A 184 8.78 34.62 -8.55
CA VAL A 184 9.41 35.59 -7.65
C VAL A 184 10.93 35.49 -7.73
N SER A 185 11.50 34.28 -7.71
CA SER A 185 12.95 34.07 -7.69
C SER A 185 13.62 34.47 -9.01
N PHE A 186 12.97 34.22 -10.15
CA PHE A 186 13.48 34.68 -11.45
C PHE A 186 13.31 36.19 -11.66
N SER A 187 12.20 36.79 -11.20
CA SER A 187 11.97 38.23 -11.35
C SER A 187 12.86 39.09 -10.44
N THR A 188 13.16 38.62 -9.23
CA THR A 188 13.92 39.40 -8.24
C THR A 188 15.41 39.08 -8.23
N GLY A 189 15.82 37.91 -8.76
CA GLY A 189 17.21 37.43 -8.66
C GLY A 189 17.67 37.19 -7.22
N ALA A 190 16.79 37.31 -6.23
CA ALA A 190 17.09 37.21 -4.80
C ALA A 190 16.83 35.79 -4.28
N TRP A 191 17.55 34.81 -4.85
CA TRP A 191 17.43 33.38 -4.51
C TRP A 191 17.62 33.07 -3.02
N HIS A 192 18.31 33.95 -2.29
CA HIS A 192 18.57 33.84 -0.86
C HIS A 192 17.35 34.23 0.01
N LEU A 193 16.45 35.10 -0.47
CA LEU A 193 15.24 35.51 0.25
C LEU A 193 13.99 34.71 -0.18
N SER A 194 13.95 34.23 -1.43
CA SER A 194 12.78 33.54 -1.99
C SER A 194 12.42 32.24 -1.27
N TRP A 195 13.35 31.67 -0.51
CA TRP A 195 13.12 30.49 0.34
C TRP A 195 12.09 30.70 1.46
N ILE A 196 11.83 31.94 1.87
CA ILE A 196 10.80 32.26 2.89
C ILE A 196 9.41 31.77 2.44
N ILE A 197 9.15 31.71 1.13
CA ILE A 197 7.88 31.23 0.57
C ILE A 197 7.58 29.79 1.03
N PHE A 198 8.60 28.92 1.13
CA PHE A 198 8.40 27.55 1.59
C PHE A 198 7.99 27.48 3.07
N LEU A 199 8.56 28.33 3.92
CA LEU A 199 8.18 28.41 5.33
C LEU A 199 6.72 28.86 5.50
N VAL A 200 6.30 29.85 4.70
CA VAL A 200 4.91 30.32 4.68
C VAL A 200 3.97 29.20 4.20
N THR A 201 4.32 28.47 3.14
CA THR A 201 3.53 27.34 2.65
C THR A 201 3.39 26.24 3.71
N VAL A 202 4.45 25.91 4.45
CA VAL A 202 4.40 24.92 5.54
C VAL A 202 3.44 25.39 6.65
N ALA A 203 3.47 26.67 7.01
CA ALA A 203 2.54 27.22 7.99
C ALA A 203 1.08 27.14 7.51
N ILE A 204 0.81 27.50 6.25
CA ILE A 204 -0.52 27.39 5.63
C ILE A 204 -0.98 25.93 5.63
N GLN A 205 -0.10 24.98 5.28
CA GLN A 205 -0.40 23.56 5.28
C GLN A 205 -0.77 23.03 6.68
N ALA A 206 -0.10 23.53 7.73
CA ALA A 206 -0.41 23.19 9.12
C ALA A 206 -1.81 23.68 9.53
N ILE A 207 -2.17 24.91 9.17
CA ILE A 207 -3.50 25.48 9.44
C ILE A 207 -4.59 24.68 8.74
N ILE A 208 -4.39 24.34 7.46
CA ILE A 208 -5.34 23.53 6.69
C ILE A 208 -5.52 22.16 7.34
N ASN A 209 -4.43 21.48 7.70
CA ASN A 209 -4.50 20.19 8.39
C ASN A 209 -5.26 20.29 9.73
N ALA A 210 -5.05 21.35 10.50
CA ALA A 210 -5.77 21.58 11.75
C ALA A 210 -7.28 21.81 11.51
N ALA A 211 -7.64 22.61 10.51
CA ALA A 211 -9.05 22.86 10.16
C ALA A 211 -9.79 21.57 9.75
N PHE A 212 -9.13 20.68 8.99
CA PHE A 212 -9.69 19.37 8.67
C PHE A 212 -9.80 18.45 9.88
N ALA A 213 -8.87 18.54 10.85
CA ALA A 213 -8.94 17.76 12.08
C ALA A 213 -10.11 18.17 12.97
N PHE A 214 -10.49 19.46 13.02
CA PHE A 214 -11.64 19.95 13.78
C PHE A 214 -13.00 19.66 13.14
N LYS A 215 -13.04 19.32 11.85
CA LYS A 215 -14.29 19.01 11.13
C LYS A 215 -14.70 17.54 11.24
N LYS A 216 -13.90 16.72 11.92
CA LYS A 216 -14.14 15.30 12.18
C LYS A 216 -14.69 15.11 13.59
#